data_AF-A0A6Y4B4A5-F1
#
_entry.id   AF-A0A6Y4B4A5-F1
#
_cell.length_a   1.000
_cell.length_b   1.000
_cell.length_c   1.000
_cell.angle_alpha   90.00
_cell.angle_beta   90.00
_cell.angle_gamma   90.00
#
_symmetry.space_group_name_H-M   'P 1'
#
loop_
_entity.id
_entity.type
_entity.pdbx_description
1 polymer ?
#
loop_
_entity_poly.entity_id
_entity_poly.type
_entity_poly.pdbx_seq_one_letter_code
_entity_poly.pdbx_strand_id
1 'polypeptide(L)' 'MQQVTILLQGTRHSEREDIISQLEIILSRLKNGENTGFEHDDDFGYSFQYDAAAIGKSSFFDEAAGRK' A
#
# COMPACT_ATOMS: atom_id res chain seq x y z
N MET A 1 2.39 13.93 -11.26
CA MET A 1 2.44 12.45 -11.12
C MET A 1 1.50 12.08 -9.98
N GLN A 2 0.67 11.06 -10.18
CA GLN A 2 -0.14 10.46 -9.12
C GLN A 2 0.55 9.18 -8.65
N GLN A 3 0.58 8.91 -7.35
CA GLN A 3 1.23 7.74 -6.78
C GLN A 3 0.37 7.14 -5.67
N VAL A 4 0.28 5.81 -5.63
CA VAL A 4 -0.28 5.06 -4.49
C VAL A 4 0.85 4.22 -3.90
N THR A 5 1.05 4.31 -2.60
CA THR A 5 1.93 3.43 -1.83
C THR A 5 1.07 2.49 -1.01
N ILE A 6 1.34 1.19 -1.06
CA ILE A 6 0.65 0.17 -0.27
C ILE A 6 1.71 -0.67 0.43
N LEU A 7 1.61 -0.78 1.75
CA LEU A 7 2.39 -1.71 2.55
C LEU A 7 1.44 -2.77 3.09
N LEU A 8 1.76 -4.04 2.83
CA LEU A 8 0.99 -5.18 3.33
C LEU A 8 1.85 -5.95 4.33
N GLN A 9 1.23 -6.37 5.40
CA GLN A 9 1.81 -7.20 6.45
C GLN A 9 1.00 -8.49 6.53
N GLY A 10 1.71 -9.61 6.47
CA GLY A 10 1.17 -10.93 6.73
C GLY A 10 2.22 -11.82 7.38
N THR A 11 1.79 -13.02 7.76
CA THR A 11 2.65 -14.00 8.42
C THR A 11 2.99 -15.14 7.47
N ARG A 12 3.87 -16.06 7.91
CA ARG A 12 4.06 -17.35 7.21
C ARG A 12 2.80 -18.20 7.10
N HIS A 13 1.75 -17.87 7.86
CA HIS A 13 0.45 -18.53 7.87
C HIS A 13 -0.60 -17.77 7.06
N SER A 14 -0.27 -16.57 6.56
CA SER A 14 -1.15 -15.86 5.64
C SER A 14 -1.07 -16.51 4.28
N GLU A 15 -2.22 -16.94 3.78
CA GLU A 15 -2.34 -17.46 2.43
C GLU A 15 -2.41 -16.30 1.43
N ARG A 16 -2.28 -16.62 0.15
CA ARG A 16 -2.37 -15.61 -0.92
C ARG A 16 -3.71 -14.87 -0.88
N GLU A 17 -4.77 -15.59 -0.56
CA GLU A 17 -6.14 -15.10 -0.46
C GLU A 17 -6.29 -14.03 0.64
N ASP A 18 -5.54 -14.15 1.73
CA ASP A 18 -5.58 -13.18 2.84
C ASP A 18 -4.96 -11.85 2.41
N ILE A 19 -3.84 -11.90 1.68
CA ILE A 19 -3.17 -10.72 1.12
C ILE A 19 -4.04 -10.05 0.05
N ILE A 20 -4.71 -10.84 -0.80
CA ILE A 20 -5.66 -10.32 -1.79
C ILE A 20 -6.81 -9.59 -1.09
N SER A 21 -7.34 -10.16 0.01
CA SER A 21 -8.43 -9.54 0.77
C SER A 21 -8.03 -8.16 1.32
N GLN A 22 -6.80 -7.99 1.81
CA GLN A 22 -6.29 -6.67 2.23
C GLN A 22 -6.27 -5.67 1.07
N LEU A 23 -5.83 -6.10 -0.13
CA LEU A 23 -5.82 -5.25 -1.32
C LEU A 23 -7.22 -4.84 -1.77
N GLU A 24 -8.20 -5.74 -1.69
CA GLU A 24 -9.60 -5.44 -2.02
C GLU A 24 -10.20 -4.41 -1.07
N ILE A 25 -9.86 -4.47 0.22
CA ILE A 25 -10.28 -3.46 1.21
C ILE A 25 -9.68 -2.09 0.86
N ILE A 26 -8.37 -2.03 0.60
CA ILE A 26 -7.70 -0.78 0.21
C ILE A 26 -8.31 -0.20 -1.07
N LEU A 27 -8.59 -1.04 -2.07
CA LEU A 27 -9.24 -0.62 -3.31
C LEU A 27 -10.62 -0.03 -3.05
N SER A 28 -11.41 -0.64 -2.16
CA SER A 28 -12.73 -0.13 -1.77
C SER A 28 -12.63 1.25 -1.13
N ARG A 29 -11.69 1.44 -0.20
CA ARG A 29 -11.44 2.74 0.46
C ARG A 29 -11.01 3.84 -0.52
N LEU A 30 -10.09 3.51 -1.44
CA LEU A 30 -9.67 4.42 -2.50
C LEU A 30 -10.84 4.82 -3.41
N LYS A 31 -11.72 3.86 -3.78
CA LYS A 31 -12.95 4.15 -4.55
C LYS A 31 -13.91 5.06 -3.81
N ASN A 32 -13.92 5.01 -2.47
CA ASN A 32 -14.70 5.90 -1.61
C ASN A 32 -14.04 7.28 -1.41
N GLY A 33 -12.86 7.52 -1.99
CA GLY A 33 -12.15 8.79 -1.91
C GLY A 33 -11.25 8.94 -0.68
N GLU A 34 -11.03 7.88 0.08
CA GLU A 34 -10.02 7.88 1.15
C GLU A 34 -8.62 7.92 0.53
N ASN A 35 -7.82 8.92 0.89
CA ASN A 35 -6.45 9.06 0.38
C ASN A 35 -5.42 8.33 1.25
N THR A 36 -5.77 7.98 2.49
CA THR A 36 -4.87 7.28 3.41
C THR A 36 -5.68 6.37 4.31
N GLY A 37 -5.09 5.28 4.74
CA GLY A 37 -5.70 4.43 5.76
C GLY A 37 -4.76 3.31 6.17
N PHE A 38 -5.01 2.77 7.35
CA PHE A 38 -4.27 1.63 7.86
C PHE A 38 -5.19 0.79 8.75
N GLU A 39 -4.88 -0.49 8.83
CA GLU A 39 -5.49 -1.43 9.75
C GLU A 39 -4.44 -2.49 10.04
N HIS A 40 -4.15 -2.75 11.31
CA HIS A 40 -3.23 -3.81 11.66
C HIS A 40 -3.67 -4.49 12.96
N ASP A 41 -3.49 -5.80 12.98
CA ASP A 41 -3.38 -6.66 14.14
C ASP A 41 -1.90 -7.10 14.26
N ASP A 42 -1.49 -7.62 15.42
CA ASP A 42 -0.10 -7.85 15.84
C ASP A 42 0.83 -8.35 14.71
N ASP A 43 0.35 -9.30 13.89
CA ASP A 43 1.12 -9.87 12.79
C ASP A 43 0.43 -9.78 11.39
N PHE A 44 -0.66 -9.02 11.24
CA PHE A 44 -1.43 -8.95 9.99
C PHE A 44 -2.05 -7.57 9.76
N GLY A 45 -1.87 -6.96 8.59
CA GLY A 45 -2.45 -5.64 8.34
C GLY A 45 -2.03 -4.99 7.03
N TYR A 46 -2.49 -3.77 6.82
CA TYR A 46 -2.13 -2.94 5.69
C TYR A 46 -2.00 -1.47 6.09
N SER A 47 -1.28 -0.72 5.26
CA SER A 47 -1.38 0.74 5.20
C SER A 47 -1.30 1.20 3.75
N PHE A 48 -1.99 2.28 3.42
CA PHE A 48 -1.93 2.88 2.10
C PHE A 48 -1.95 4.40 2.15
N GLN A 49 -1.35 5.00 1.13
CA GLN A 49 -1.35 6.44 0.89
C GLN A 49 -1.42 6.72 -0.61
N TYR A 50 -2.38 7.54 -1.01
CA TYR A 50 -2.54 8.13 -2.33
C TYR A 50 -2.11 9.60 -2.30
N ASP A 51 -1.16 9.94 -3.17
CA ASP A 51 -0.70 11.30 -3.38
C ASP A 51 -1.11 11.76 -4.79
N ALA A 52 -2.15 12.60 -4.87
CA ALA A 52 -2.66 13.14 -6.13
C ALA A 52 -1.67 14.09 -6.83
N ALA A 53 -0.81 14.73 -6.05
CA ALA A 53 0.27 15.59 -6.51
C ALA A 53 1.53 15.26 -5.70
N ALA A 54 2.24 14.21 -6.10
CA ALA A 54 3.53 13.81 -5.52
C ALA A 54 4.66 14.81 -5.84
N ILE A 55 4.39 16.12 -5.75
CA ILE A 55 5.32 17.20 -6.03
C ILE A 55 6.35 17.23 -4.89
N GLY A 56 7.61 16.95 -5.22
CA GLY A 56 8.71 16.93 -4.26
C GLY A 56 8.92 15.60 -3.53
N LYS A 57 8.08 14.57 -3.77
CA LYS A 57 8.38 13.20 -3.36
C LYS A 57 9.16 12.50 -4.49
N SER A 58 10.25 11.82 -4.14
CA SER A 58 10.94 10.91 -5.04
C SER A 58 9.99 9.79 -5.45
N SER A 59 9.81 9.60 -6.75
CA SER A 59 9.06 8.46 -7.27
C SER A 59 9.80 7.18 -6.90
N PHE A 60 9.07 6.08 -6.63
CA PHE A 60 9.70 4.76 -6.50
C PHE A 60 10.47 4.34 -7.75
N PHE A 61 10.18 4.97 -8.90
CA PHE A 61 10.89 4.74 -10.16
C PHE A 61 12.14 5.63 -10.33
N ASP A 62 12.38 6.59 -9.43
CA ASP A 62 13.57 7.45 -9.46
C ASP A 62 14.77 6.81 -8.74
N GLU A 63 14.53 5.81 -7.87
CA GLU A 63 15.61 4.99 -7.31
C GLU A 63 16.13 4.01 -8.37
N ALA A 64 17.44 4.08 -8.65
CA ALA A 64 18.10 3.15 -9.55
C ALA A 64 17.91 1.71 -9.04
N ALA A 65 17.28 0.86 -9.85
CA ALA A 65 17.14 -0.55 -9.54
C ALA A 65 18.52 -1.17 -9.27
N GLY A 66 18.76 -1.59 -8.03
CA GLY A 66 19.93 -2.40 -7.66
C GLY A 66 21.12 -1.64 -7.05
N ARG A 67 20.91 -0.83 -6.00
CA ARG A 67 22.02 -0.60 -5.05
C ARG A 67 22.17 -1.85 -4.16
N LYS A 68 23.32 -2.50 -4.33
CA LYS A 68 23.82 -3.66 -3.59
C LYS A 68 23.97 -3.40 -2.10
#